data_AF-A0AAX2A1J8-F1
#
_entry.id   AF-A0AAX2A1J8-F1
#
_cell.length_a   1.000
_cell.length_b   1.000
_cell.length_c   1.000
_cell.angle_alpha   90.00
_cell.angle_beta   90.00
_cell.angle_gamma   90.00
#
_symmetry.space_group_name_H-M   'P 1'
#
loop_
_entity.id
_entity.type
_entity.pdbx_description
1 polymer ?
#
loop_
_entity_poly.entity_id
_entity_poly.type
_entity_poly.pdbx_seq_one_letter_code
_entity_poly.pdbx_strand_id
1 'polypeptide(L)' 'MKAPALFLAHGSPMLAIEDSAYTSFLTTLGKQMHPKAIVVFTAHWMTRQPTVSSIDGTYEIIYDFSGFPHQQPND' A
#
# COMPACT_ATOMS: atom_id res chain seq x y z
N MET A 1 24.38 -5.12 0.77
CA MET A 1 23.81 -3.84 1.27
C MET A 1 22.58 -4.15 2.13
N LYS A 2 22.35 -3.40 3.20
CA LYS A 2 21.12 -3.53 4.01
C LYS A 2 19.96 -2.88 3.24
N ALA A 3 18.80 -3.53 3.22
CA ALA A 3 17.59 -2.90 2.71
C ALA A 3 17.17 -1.76 3.66
N PRO A 4 16.69 -0.60 3.15
CA PRO A 4 16.21 0.47 4.00
C PRO A 4 14.90 0.08 4.69
N ALA A 5 14.70 0.55 5.91
CA ALA A 5 13.38 0.56 6.54
C ALA A 5 12.64 1.83 6.09
N LEU A 6 11.36 1.67 5.75
CA LEU A 6 10.51 2.76 5.25
C LEU A 6 9.32 2.94 6.19
N PHE A 7 8.95 4.19 6.44
CA PHE A 7 7.70 4.56 7.08
C PHE A 7 6.86 5.35 6.08
N LEU A 8 5.74 4.77 5.65
CA LEU A 8 4.87 5.32 4.61
C LEU A 8 3.47 5.53 5.16
N ALA A 9 2.86 6.68 4.85
CA ALA A 9 1.46 6.92 5.17
C ALA A 9 0.58 6.07 4.22
N HIS A 10 -0.41 5.36 4.76
CA HIS A 10 -1.32 4.55 3.93
C HIS A 10 -2.36 5.40 3.18
N GLY A 11 -2.61 6.63 3.62
CA GLY A 11 -3.54 7.57 3.00
C GLY A 11 -4.98 7.09 2.88
N SER A 12 -5.78 7.84 2.14
CA SER A 12 -7.12 7.40 1.74
C SER A 12 -7.03 6.42 0.55
N PRO A 13 -8.06 5.61 0.31
CA PRO A 13 -8.10 4.75 -0.88
C PRO A 13 -7.98 5.50 -2.21
N MET A 14 -8.23 6.82 -2.23
CA MET A 14 -8.07 7.67 -3.42
C MET A 14 -6.64 7.66 -3.96
N LEU A 15 -5.63 7.36 -3.13
CA LEU A 15 -4.24 7.23 -3.58
C LEU A 15 -4.06 6.22 -4.73
N ALA A 16 -4.99 5.28 -4.91
CA ALA A 16 -4.95 4.33 -6.01
C ALA A 16 -5.21 4.99 -7.40
N ILE A 17 -5.88 6.15 -7.43
CA ILE A 17 -6.29 6.83 -8.67
C ILE A 17 -5.92 8.33 -8.71
N GLU A 18 -5.47 8.89 -7.59
CA GLU A 18 -5.08 10.30 -7.49
C GLU A 18 -3.70 10.55 -8.14
N ASP A 19 -3.60 11.63 -8.91
CA ASP A 19 -2.31 12.16 -9.35
C ASP A 19 -1.83 13.23 -8.37
N SER A 20 -0.81 12.89 -7.58
CA SER A 20 -0.21 13.81 -6.60
C SER A 20 1.29 13.56 -6.46
N ALA A 21 1.98 14.51 -5.82
CA ALA A 21 3.40 14.37 -5.50
C ALA A 21 3.67 13.09 -4.68
N TYR A 22 2.71 12.67 -3.83
CA TYR A 22 2.86 11.47 -3.02
C TYR A 22 2.70 10.19 -3.85
N THR A 23 1.70 10.10 -4.73
CA THR A 23 1.52 8.92 -5.60
C THR A 23 2.65 8.79 -6.62
N SER A 24 3.19 9.91 -7.12
CA SER A 24 4.39 9.95 -7.95
C SER A 24 5.65 9.47 -7.22
N PHE A 25 5.83 9.89 -5.96
CA PHE A 25 6.91 9.40 -5.10
C PHE A 25 6.81 7.87 -4.89
N LEU A 26 5.64 7.36 -4.52
CA LEU A 26 5.43 5.92 -4.30
C LEU A 26 5.71 5.11 -5.58
N THR A 27 5.24 5.59 -6.73
CA THR A 27 5.49 4.96 -8.04
C THR A 27 6.98 4.90 -8.35
N THR A 28 7.71 5.98 -8.10
CA THR A 28 9.16 6.04 -8.33
C THR A 28 9.91 5.10 -7.39
N LEU A 29 9.54 5.09 -6.11
CA LEU A 29 10.13 4.22 -5.09
C LEU A 29 9.96 2.74 -5.45
N GLY A 30 8.75 2.34 -5.88
CA GLY A 30 8.46 0.98 -6.31
C GLY A 30 9.30 0.51 -7.51
N LYS A 31 9.62 1.42 -8.44
CA LYS A 31 10.50 1.13 -9.58
C LYS A 31 11.97 0.98 -9.19
N GLN A 32 12.39 1.56 -8.07
CA GLN A 32 13.79 1.54 -7.62
C GLN A 32 14.12 0.35 -6.70
N MET A 33 13.12 -0.19 -6.01
CA MET A 33 13.31 -1.22 -4.99
C MET A 33 12.87 -2.61 -5.46
N HIS A 34 13.81 -3.57 -5.41
CA HIS A 34 13.57 -4.96 -5.81
C HIS A 34 14.01 -5.94 -4.71
N PRO A 35 13.39 -5.90 -3.52
CA PRO A 35 13.77 -6.79 -2.43
C PRO A 35 13.35 -8.24 -2.72
N LYS A 36 14.07 -9.21 -2.15
CA LYS A 36 13.68 -10.63 -2.22
C LYS A 36 12.42 -10.94 -1.39
N ALA A 37 12.14 -10.13 -0.37
CA ALA A 37 10.98 -10.24 0.50
C ALA A 37 10.68 -8.88 1.14
N ILE A 38 9.41 -8.64 1.48
CA ILE A 38 8.94 -7.44 2.18
C ILE A 38 8.27 -7.89 3.48
N VAL A 39 8.58 -7.21 4.58
CA VAL A 39 7.87 -7.33 5.85
C VAL A 39 7.09 -6.05 6.07
N VAL A 40 5.76 -6.16 6.17
CA VAL A 40 4.87 -5.00 6.36
C VAL A 40 4.39 -4.95 7.80
N PHE A 41 4.55 -3.80 8.43
CA PHE A 41 3.92 -3.46 9.70
C PHE A 41 2.76 -2.51 9.39
N THR A 42 1.54 -2.88 9.76
CA THR A 42 0.34 -2.08 9.46
C THR A 42 -0.29 -1.53 10.74
N ALA A 43 -0.79 -0.29 10.66
CA ALA A 43 -1.51 0.35 11.76
C ALA A 43 -2.87 -0.30 12.05
N HIS A 44 -3.45 -0.99 11.06
CA HIS A 44 -4.82 -1.53 11.13
C HIS A 44 -4.89 -2.97 11.66
N TRP A 45 -3.76 -3.59 11.99
CA TRP A 45 -3.72 -4.92 12.57
C TRP A 45 -3.31 -4.86 14.04
N MET A 46 -4.30 -4.70 14.91
CA MET A 46 -4.08 -4.60 16.35
C MET A 46 -4.44 -5.91 17.07
N THR A 47 -3.44 -6.54 17.68
CA THR A 47 -3.57 -7.79 18.44
C THR A 47 -2.91 -7.64 19.81
N ARG A 48 -3.32 -8.46 20.80
CA ARG A 48 -2.74 -8.42 22.16
C ARG A 48 -1.30 -8.92 22.21
N GLN A 49 -0.92 -9.80 21.30
CA GLN A 49 0.41 -10.40 21.19
C GLN A 49 0.84 -10.29 19.73
N PRO A 50 2.16 -10.14 19.44
CA PRO A 50 2.64 -10.06 18.08
C PRO A 50 2.19 -11.27 17.24
N THR A 51 1.53 -11.00 16.12
CA THR A 51 1.06 -12.02 15.18
C THR A 51 1.76 -11.84 13.84
N VAL A 52 2.04 -12.94 13.17
CA VAL A 52 2.62 -12.97 11.82
C VAL A 52 1.65 -13.70 10.91
N SER A 53 1.48 -13.21 9.69
CA SER A 53 0.75 -13.89 8.64
C SER A 53 1.58 -13.94 7.37
N SER A 54 1.43 -15.05 6.66
CA SER A 54 1.98 -15.30 5.35
C SER A 54 1.03 -16.24 4.61
N ILE A 55 0.96 -16.12 3.30
CA ILE A 55 0.24 -17.03 2.43
C ILE A 55 1.21 -17.54 1.37
N ASP A 56 1.07 -18.82 1.00
CA ASP A 56 1.73 -19.36 -0.18
C ASP A 56 0.77 -19.15 -1.38
N GLY A 57 0.93 -18.01 -2.07
CA GLY A 57 0.04 -17.59 -3.16
C GLY A 57 -0.39 -16.13 -3.07
N THR A 58 -1.52 -15.81 -3.71
CA THR A 58 -2.09 -14.46 -3.76
C THR A 58 -3.29 -14.37 -2.82
N TYR A 59 -3.34 -13.34 -1.97
CA TYR A 59 -4.57 -13.03 -1.24
C TYR A 59 -5.69 -12.68 -2.22
N GLU A 60 -6.91 -13.15 -1.94
CA GLU A 60 -8.09 -12.64 -2.64
C GLU A 60 -8.28 -11.16 -2.31
N ILE A 61 -8.56 -10.35 -3.34
CA ILE A 61 -8.86 -8.93 -3.14
C ILE A 61 -10.31 -8.81 -2.69
N ILE A 62 -10.51 -8.21 -1.53
CA ILE A 62 -11.83 -7.84 -1.01
C ILE A 62 -12.07 -6.36 -1.35
N TYR A 63 -13.19 -6.07 -2.02
CA TYR A 63 -13.63 -4.71 -2.32
C TYR A 63 -14.62 -4.23 -1.26
N ASP A 64 -14.10 -3.63 -0.19
CA ASP A 64 -14.88 -3.16 0.98
C ASP A 64 -15.10 -1.64 1.03
N PHE A 65 -14.56 -0.88 0.07
CA PHE A 65 -14.78 0.56 -0.08
C PHE A 65 -15.87 0.87 -1.11
N SER A 66 -16.65 1.93 -0.85
CA SER A 66 -17.72 2.41 -1.74
C SER A 66 -17.89 3.93 -1.66
N GLY A 67 -18.71 4.50 -2.55
CA GLY A 67 -19.03 5.94 -2.53
C GLY A 67 -17.99 6.86 -3.18
N PHE A 68 -17.09 6.30 -4.01
CA PHE A 68 -16.13 7.10 -4.76
C PHE A 68 -16.82 7.98 -5.80
N PRO A 69 -16.36 9.23 -5.98
CA PRO A 69 -16.90 10.10 -7.02
C PRO A 69 -16.66 9.49 -8.40
N HIS A 70 -17.62 9.64 -9.30
CA HIS A 70 -17.41 9.32 -10.71
C HIS A 70 -16.32 10.25 -11.26
N GLN A 71 -15.22 9.69 -11.75
CA GLN A 71 -14.21 10.46 -12.49
C GLN A 71 -14.88 11.04 -13.75
N GLN A 72 -14.97 12.37 -13.83
CA GLN A 72 -15.29 13.07 -15.07
C GLN A 72 -14.05 13.01 -15.97
N PRO A 73 -14.18 12.85 -17.30
CA PRO A 73 -13.03 12.60 -18.19
C PRO A 73 -11.97 13.70 -18.30
N ASN A 74 -12.05 14.78 -17.51
CA ASN A 74 -11.21 15.97 -17.61
C ASN A 74 -10.74 16.55 -16.25
N ASP A 75 -10.77 15.76 -15.17
CA ASP A 75 -10.09 16.12 -13.91
C ASP A 75 -8.69 15.51 -13.85
#